data_AF-A0A7M5XJF9-F1
#
_entry.id   AF-A0A7M5XJF9-F1
#
_cell.length_a   1.000
_cell.length_b   1.000
_cell.length_c   1.000
_cell.angle_alpha   90.00
_cell.angle_beta   90.00
_cell.angle_gamma   90.00
#
_symmetry.space_group_name_H-M   'P 1'
#
loop_
_entity.id
_entity.type
_entity.pdbx_description
1 polymer ?
#
loop_
_entity_poly.entity_id
_entity_poly.type
_entity_poly.pdbx_seq_one_letter_code
_entity_poly.pdbx_strand_id
1 'polypeptide(L)'
;MADKRGSSRLKEQNKRHVIDTATRAKRQRKQLESLENDNFHDDPHFQMDQFLSKKKLPSFSTDGIDSKKKRKSKVGDIFKLRAKRSFQALLEELSAESKKGEPNYINAAAKPSNFPNRNFCAVCGYFSKYTCVTCGTRYCCVNCLKTHKDTRCMKWTA
;
A
#
# COMPACT_ATOMS: atom_id res chain seq x y z
N MET A 1 28.67 33.26 31.52
CA MET A 1 27.97 32.06 31.01
C MET A 1 28.93 31.32 30.09
N ALA A 2 29.53 30.21 30.55
CA ALA A 2 30.56 29.51 29.80
C ALA A 2 29.93 28.65 28.69
N ASP A 3 30.16 29.05 27.43
CA ASP A 3 29.81 28.23 26.27
C ASP A 3 30.57 26.90 26.33
N LYS A 4 29.84 25.82 26.58
CA LYS A 4 30.36 24.46 26.46
C LYS A 4 30.79 24.23 25.01
N ARG A 5 32.10 24.37 24.75
CA ARG A 5 32.80 23.91 23.54
C ARG A 5 32.66 22.39 23.40
N GLY A 6 31.48 21.93 23.01
CA GLY A 6 31.23 20.55 22.60
C GLY A 6 31.66 20.37 21.14
N SER A 7 32.51 19.38 20.89
CA SER A 7 32.93 18.99 19.53
C SER A 7 31.71 18.78 18.63
N SER A 8 31.71 19.39 17.43
CA SER A 8 30.64 19.23 16.44
C SER A 8 30.36 17.76 16.13
N ARG A 9 31.41 16.92 16.15
CA ARG A 9 31.32 15.46 15.99
C ARG A 9 30.43 14.79 17.03
N LEU A 10 30.51 15.19 18.30
CA LEU A 10 29.68 14.62 19.37
C LEU A 10 28.21 15.04 19.22
N LYS A 11 27.96 16.29 18.81
CA LYS A 11 26.59 16.77 18.53
C LYS A 11 25.94 16.03 17.36
N GLU A 12 26.73 15.69 16.33
CA GLU A 12 26.23 14.99 15.14
C GLU A 12 26.01 13.49 15.39
N GLN A 13 26.78 12.89 16.30
CA GLN A 13 26.58 11.53 16.76
C GLN A 13 25.27 11.38 17.55
N ASN A 14 24.92 12.37 18.38
CA ASN A 14 23.65 12.42 19.12
C ASN A 14 22.41 12.60 18.22
N LYS A 15 22.55 13.15 17.00
CA LYS A 15 21.44 13.22 16.04
C LYS A 15 21.09 11.86 15.43
N ARG A 16 21.97 10.86 15.52
CA ARG A 16 21.75 9.51 14.97
C ARG A 16 21.12 8.62 16.02
N HIS A 17 19.87 8.91 16.37
CA HIS A 17 19.07 8.06 17.25
C HIS A 17 18.98 6.64 16.66
N VAL A 18 19.61 5.68 17.35
CA VAL A 18 19.59 4.27 16.97
C VAL A 18 18.22 3.71 17.31
N ILE A 19 17.48 3.25 16.32
CA ILE A 19 16.17 2.65 16.55
C ILE A 19 16.37 1.20 16.98
N ASP A 20 15.76 0.82 18.10
CA ASP A 20 15.77 -0.56 18.58
C ASP A 20 15.07 -1.52 17.61
N THR A 21 15.49 -2.77 17.65
CA THR A 21 14.99 -3.89 16.84
C THR A 21 13.48 -4.05 16.93
N ALA A 22 12.89 -3.98 18.13
CA ALA A 22 11.44 -4.07 18.34
C ALA A 22 10.68 -2.92 17.62
N THR A 23 11.22 -1.71 17.70
CA THR A 23 10.64 -0.54 17.04
C THR A 23 10.74 -0.65 15.51
N ARG A 24 11.83 -1.24 14.98
CA ARG A 24 11.95 -1.52 13.54
C ARG A 24 10.90 -2.54 13.08
N ALA A 25 10.73 -3.63 13.82
CA ALA A 25 9.72 -4.65 13.51
C ALA A 25 8.29 -4.08 13.57
N LYS A 26 8.00 -3.21 14.55
CA LYS A 26 6.70 -2.51 14.63
C LYS A 26 6.45 -1.64 13.39
N ARG A 27 7.45 -0.87 12.95
CA ARG A 27 7.34 -0.05 11.74
C ARG A 27 7.17 -0.88 10.49
N GLN A 28 7.90 -1.98 10.36
CA GLN A 28 7.75 -2.90 9.23
C GLN A 28 6.33 -3.46 9.15
N ARG A 29 5.73 -3.87 10.29
CA ARG A 29 4.33 -4.32 10.33
C ARG A 29 3.35 -3.24 9.91
N LYS A 30 3.51 -2.02 10.43
CA LYS A 30 2.67 -0.87 10.04
C LYS A 30 2.77 -0.57 8.54
N GLN A 31 3.95 -0.73 7.95
CA GLN A 31 4.11 -0.57 6.51
C GLN A 31 3.37 -1.65 5.72
N LEU A 32 3.44 -2.92 6.15
CA LEU A 32 2.67 -4.01 5.52
C LEU A 32 1.16 -3.73 5.62
N GLU A 33 0.68 -3.33 6.80
CA GLU A 33 -0.71 -2.93 7.02
C GLU A 33 -1.11 -1.74 6.12
N SER A 34 -0.23 -0.75 5.96
CA SER A 34 -0.49 0.37 5.03
C SER A 34 -0.55 -0.05 3.57
N LEU A 35 0.13 -1.14 3.18
CA LEU A 35 0.03 -1.70 1.83
C LEU A 35 -1.21 -2.58 1.67
N GLU A 36 -1.80 -3.06 2.77
CA GLU A 36 -3.06 -3.80 2.80
C GLU A 36 -4.28 -2.86 2.80
N ASN A 37 -4.11 -1.58 3.15
CA ASN A 37 -5.17 -0.59 3.05
C ASN A 37 -5.63 -0.38 1.60
N ASP A 38 -6.93 -0.46 1.38
CA ASP A 38 -7.52 -0.16 0.08
C ASP A 38 -7.29 1.31 -0.32
N ASN A 39 -6.87 1.53 -1.57
CA ASN A 39 -6.95 2.84 -2.22
C ASN A 39 -8.40 3.16 -2.62
N PHE A 40 -9.33 3.06 -1.67
CA PHE A 40 -10.72 3.37 -1.92
C PHE A 40 -10.86 4.89 -2.06
N HIS A 41 -10.91 5.35 -3.31
CA HIS A 41 -11.32 6.71 -3.65
C HIS A 41 -12.73 6.67 -4.21
N ASP A 42 -13.60 7.56 -3.73
CA ASP A 42 -14.85 7.83 -4.41
C ASP A 42 -14.54 8.26 -5.83
N ASP A 43 -15.12 7.57 -6.81
CA ASP A 43 -14.93 7.87 -8.22
C ASP A 43 -15.25 9.36 -8.46
N PRO A 44 -14.28 10.19 -8.89
CA PRO A 44 -14.52 11.62 -9.12
C PRO A 44 -15.60 11.86 -10.19
N HIS A 45 -15.91 10.86 -11.02
CA HIS A 45 -16.99 10.89 -12.00
C HIS A 45 -18.34 10.40 -11.47
N PHE A 46 -18.42 9.88 -10.24
CA PHE A 46 -19.66 9.42 -9.61
C PHE A 46 -20.73 10.53 -9.57
N GLN A 47 -20.30 11.77 -9.37
CA GLN A 47 -21.20 12.93 -9.33
C GLN A 47 -21.70 13.33 -10.73
N MET A 48 -20.98 12.98 -11.80
CA MET A 48 -21.40 13.20 -13.18
C MET A 48 -22.47 12.20 -13.58
N ASP A 49 -22.32 10.91 -13.25
CA ASP A 49 -23.34 9.88 -13.53
C ASP A 49 -24.65 10.14 -12.77
N GLN A 50 -24.56 10.68 -11.55
CA GLN A 50 -25.74 11.13 -10.81
C GLN A 50 -26.42 12.35 -11.44
N PHE A 51 -25.66 13.19 -12.17
CA PHE A 51 -26.18 14.34 -12.90
C PHE A 51 -26.78 13.96 -14.25
N LEU A 52 -26.16 13.03 -15.00
CA LEU A 52 -26.67 12.48 -16.26
C LEU A 52 -27.95 11.67 -16.05
N SER A 53 -28.09 10.98 -14.91
CA SER A 53 -29.32 10.26 -14.57
C SER A 53 -30.46 11.19 -14.12
N LYS A 54 -30.16 12.35 -13.53
CA LYS A 54 -31.15 13.34 -13.09
C LYS A 54 -31.53 14.35 -14.17
N LYS A 55 -30.60 14.74 -15.05
CA LYS A 55 -30.87 15.53 -16.25
C LYS A 55 -31.01 14.58 -17.42
N LYS A 56 -32.25 14.31 -17.86
CA LYS A 56 -32.56 13.61 -19.11
C LYS A 56 -31.92 14.34 -20.30
N LEU A 57 -30.62 14.13 -20.52
CA LEU A 57 -29.90 14.64 -21.67
C LEU A 57 -30.30 13.81 -22.89
N PRO A 58 -30.59 14.45 -24.04
CA PRO A 58 -30.93 13.72 -25.26
C PRO A 58 -29.77 12.81 -25.67
N SER A 59 -30.06 11.51 -25.84
CA SER A 59 -29.14 10.58 -26.48
C SER A 59 -29.06 10.95 -27.96
N PHE A 60 -27.91 11.41 -28.43
CA PHE A 60 -27.67 11.58 -29.86
C PHE A 60 -27.44 10.19 -30.46
N SER A 61 -28.54 9.54 -30.87
CA SER A 61 -28.48 8.34 -31.69
C SER A 61 -27.90 8.73 -33.04
N THR A 62 -26.80 8.11 -33.44
CA THR A 62 -26.38 8.13 -34.85
C THR A 62 -27.43 7.34 -35.62
N ASP A 63 -28.13 8.03 -36.52
CA ASP A 63 -29.24 7.48 -37.30
C ASP A 63 -28.85 6.23 -38.08
N GLY A 64 -29.76 5.25 -38.07
CA GLY A 64 -29.72 4.08 -38.96
C GLY A 64 -29.56 2.76 -38.21
N ILE A 65 -30.70 2.18 -37.80
CA ILE A 65 -31.08 0.78 -38.06
C ILE A 65 -32.33 0.46 -37.22
N ASP A 66 -33.44 0.26 -37.93
CA ASP A 66 -34.64 -0.39 -37.44
C ASP A 66 -34.31 -1.73 -36.79
N SER A 67 -34.69 -1.92 -35.52
CA SER A 67 -35.46 -3.09 -35.09
C SER A 67 -35.57 -3.24 -33.56
N LYS A 68 -36.83 -3.46 -33.16
CA LYS A 68 -37.31 -4.27 -32.02
C LYS A 68 -36.91 -3.79 -30.62
N LYS A 69 -37.96 -3.57 -29.80
CA LYS A 69 -37.97 -3.51 -28.33
C LYS A 69 -36.94 -4.48 -27.71
N LYS A 70 -35.69 -4.04 -27.57
CA LYS A 70 -34.70 -4.71 -26.73
C LYS A 70 -34.88 -4.16 -25.33
N ARG A 71 -35.29 -5.08 -24.46
CA ARG A 71 -35.19 -5.03 -22.99
C ARG A 71 -34.24 -3.94 -22.55
N LYS A 72 -34.72 -2.98 -21.74
CA LYS A 72 -33.88 -2.16 -20.86
C LYS A 72 -33.01 -3.13 -20.06
N SER A 73 -31.86 -3.48 -20.61
CA SER A 73 -30.87 -4.28 -19.92
C SER A 73 -30.41 -3.40 -18.76
N LYS A 74 -30.56 -3.92 -17.54
CA LYS A 74 -29.58 -4.10 -16.47
C LYS A 74 -28.22 -3.35 -16.53
N VAL A 75 -28.07 -2.27 -17.29
CA VAL A 75 -26.85 -1.45 -17.39
C VAL A 75 -26.73 -0.59 -16.13
N GLY A 76 -27.84 -0.06 -15.63
CA GLY A 76 -27.89 0.60 -14.32
C GLY A 76 -27.54 -0.32 -13.15
N ASP A 77 -27.71 -1.64 -13.30
CA ASP A 77 -27.34 -2.62 -12.27
C ASP A 77 -25.87 -3.03 -12.35
N ILE A 78 -25.28 -3.09 -13.56
CA ILE A 78 -23.83 -3.30 -13.74
C ILE A 78 -23.03 -2.13 -13.15
N PHE A 79 -23.53 -0.90 -13.25
CA PHE A 79 -22.89 0.29 -12.66
C PHE A 79 -23.12 0.44 -11.16
N LYS A 80 -24.25 -0.07 -10.61
CA LYS A 80 -24.45 -0.17 -9.16
C LYS A 80 -23.64 -1.29 -8.52
N LEU A 81 -23.39 -2.38 -9.26
CA LEU A 81 -22.54 -3.48 -8.79
C LEU A 81 -21.06 -3.10 -8.75
N ARG A 82 -20.64 -2.11 -9.55
CA ARG A 82 -19.26 -1.61 -9.56
C ARG A 82 -18.96 -0.65 -8.40
N ALA A 83 -19.96 -0.31 -7.59
CA ALA A 83 -19.86 0.74 -6.60
C ALA A 83 -19.86 0.16 -5.16
N LYS A 84 -18.69 0.30 -4.51
CA LYS A 84 -18.55 0.62 -3.08
C LYS A 84 -18.68 -0.53 -2.06
N ARG A 85 -17.91 -1.61 -2.23
CA ARG A 85 -17.48 -2.40 -1.06
C ARG A 85 -15.96 -2.33 -0.98
N SER A 86 -15.43 -1.91 0.17
CA SER A 86 -14.00 -2.06 0.44
C SER A 86 -13.65 -3.54 0.43
N PHE A 87 -12.39 -3.87 0.14
CA PHE A 87 -11.87 -5.22 0.30
C PHE A 87 -12.17 -5.77 1.69
N GLN A 88 -12.07 -4.91 2.72
CA GLN A 88 -12.45 -5.25 4.09
C GLN A 88 -13.92 -5.70 4.21
N ALA A 89 -14.86 -4.98 3.58
CA ALA A 89 -16.27 -5.37 3.59
C ALA A 89 -16.51 -6.69 2.84
N LEU A 90 -15.79 -6.93 1.74
CA LEU A 90 -15.86 -8.20 1.02
C LEU A 90 -15.31 -9.36 1.85
N LEU A 91 -14.24 -9.14 2.63
CA LEU A 91 -13.70 -10.15 3.54
C LEU A 91 -14.67 -10.50 4.68
N GLU A 92 -15.35 -9.50 5.25
CA GLU A 92 -16.34 -9.73 6.31
C GLU A 92 -17.54 -10.54 5.80
N GLU A 93 -18.04 -10.22 4.61
CA GLU A 93 -19.11 -10.99 3.95
C GLU A 93 -18.70 -12.43 3.67
N LEU A 94 -17.52 -12.65 3.08
CA LEU A 94 -16.99 -13.99 2.85
C LEU A 94 -16.77 -14.75 4.16
N SER A 95 -16.35 -14.08 5.22
CA SER A 95 -16.19 -14.71 6.54
C SER A 95 -17.51 -15.20 7.12
N ALA A 96 -18.59 -14.43 6.93
CA ALA A 96 -19.93 -14.78 7.40
C ALA A 96 -20.57 -15.90 6.57
N GLU A 97 -20.25 -15.98 5.28
CA GLU A 97 -20.76 -17.01 4.37
C GLU A 97 -19.93 -18.31 4.39
N SER A 98 -18.65 -18.23 4.77
CA SER A 98 -17.73 -19.38 4.73
C SER A 98 -18.14 -20.51 5.66
N LYS A 99 -18.09 -21.75 5.16
CA LYS A 99 -18.28 -22.96 5.97
C LYS A 99 -16.96 -23.35 6.64
N LYS A 100 -17.05 -23.94 7.84
CA LYS A 100 -15.86 -24.46 8.55
C LYS A 100 -15.11 -25.47 7.66
N GLY A 101 -13.88 -25.11 7.30
CA GLY A 101 -12.97 -25.98 6.53
C GLY A 101 -12.73 -25.55 5.08
N GLU A 102 -13.45 -24.56 4.56
CA GLU A 102 -13.18 -24.03 3.22
C GLU A 102 -11.96 -23.07 3.23
N PRO A 103 -11.11 -23.09 2.20
CA PRO A 103 -9.98 -22.18 2.09
C PRO A 103 -10.48 -20.75 1.86
N ASN A 104 -10.29 -19.89 2.85
CA ASN A 104 -10.61 -18.46 2.79
C ASN A 104 -9.33 -17.62 2.57
N TYR A 105 -9.44 -16.33 2.25
CA TYR A 105 -8.32 -15.41 2.03
C TYR A 105 -7.26 -15.47 3.15
N ILE A 106 -7.72 -15.57 4.41
CA ILE A 106 -6.85 -15.65 5.60
C ILE A 106 -6.24 -17.05 5.77
N ASN A 107 -6.98 -18.10 5.42
CA ASN A 107 -6.56 -19.50 5.63
C ASN A 107 -5.67 -20.02 4.50
N ALA A 108 -5.79 -19.47 3.29
CA ALA A 108 -5.00 -19.81 2.12
C ALA A 108 -3.56 -19.25 2.17
N ALA A 109 -3.04 -18.96 3.38
CA ALA A 109 -1.70 -18.44 3.57
C ALA A 109 -0.63 -19.53 3.36
N ALA A 110 0.45 -19.16 2.68
CA ALA A 110 1.62 -20.03 2.55
C ALA A 110 2.25 -20.29 3.92
N LYS A 111 2.76 -21.50 4.12
CA LYS A 111 3.56 -21.86 5.31
C LYS A 111 4.80 -20.96 5.40
N PRO A 112 5.33 -20.70 6.61
CA PRO A 112 6.56 -19.95 6.77
C PRO A 112 7.72 -20.60 6.00
N SER A 113 8.66 -19.77 5.56
CA SER A 113 9.87 -20.21 4.88
C SER A 113 10.64 -21.25 5.69
N ASN A 114 11.03 -22.36 5.05
CA ASN A 114 11.95 -23.34 5.63
C ASN A 114 13.43 -22.90 5.51
N PHE A 115 13.71 -21.83 4.78
CA PHE A 115 15.06 -21.33 4.54
C PHE A 115 15.33 -20.03 5.30
N PRO A 116 16.59 -19.76 5.70
CA PRO A 116 16.95 -18.52 6.36
C PRO A 116 16.77 -17.31 5.44
N ASN A 117 16.43 -16.17 6.03
CA ASN A 117 16.23 -14.92 5.31
C ASN A 117 17.52 -14.48 4.59
N ARG A 118 17.41 -14.18 3.30
CA ARG A 118 18.51 -13.62 2.51
C ARG A 118 18.54 -12.09 2.65
N ASN A 119 19.74 -11.55 2.82
CA ASN A 119 19.95 -10.16 3.14
C ASN A 119 20.42 -9.37 1.91
N PHE A 120 19.52 -8.65 1.26
CA PHE A 120 19.82 -7.85 0.07
C PHE A 120 19.96 -6.35 0.37
N CYS A 121 20.75 -5.67 -0.46
CA CYS A 121 20.92 -4.22 -0.45
C CYS A 121 19.65 -3.55 -0.98
N ALA A 122 19.06 -2.63 -0.22
CA ALA A 122 17.86 -1.91 -0.64
C ALA A 122 18.07 -0.91 -1.78
N VAL A 123 19.32 -0.65 -2.17
CA VAL A 123 19.66 0.28 -3.26
C VAL A 123 19.90 -0.45 -4.57
N CYS A 124 20.70 -1.51 -4.57
CA CYS A 124 21.13 -2.21 -5.79
C CYS A 124 20.74 -3.69 -5.87
N GLY A 125 20.11 -4.25 -4.83
CA GLY A 125 19.67 -5.65 -4.81
C GLY A 125 20.78 -6.70 -4.57
N TYR A 126 22.06 -6.33 -4.55
CA TYR A 126 23.16 -7.27 -4.28
C TYR A 126 23.19 -7.71 -2.80
N PHE A 127 23.90 -8.80 -2.49
CA PHE A 127 24.08 -9.26 -1.10
C PHE A 127 24.65 -8.16 -0.21
N SER A 128 24.00 -7.96 0.95
CA SER A 128 24.33 -6.90 1.89
C SER A 128 25.09 -7.45 3.09
N LYS A 129 26.25 -6.85 3.38
CA LYS A 129 27.05 -7.17 4.57
C LYS A 129 26.76 -6.20 5.72
N TYR A 130 26.27 -5.00 5.42
CA TYR A 130 26.15 -3.92 6.40
C TYR A 130 24.69 -3.50 6.63
N THR A 131 24.45 -2.92 7.80
CA THR A 131 23.14 -2.40 8.23
C THR A 131 23.25 -0.93 8.62
N CYS A 132 22.27 -0.13 8.23
CA CYS A 132 22.19 1.26 8.64
C CYS A 132 21.82 1.36 10.12
N VAL A 133 22.51 2.23 10.87
CA VAL A 133 22.33 2.35 12.33
C VAL A 133 21.02 3.04 12.69
N THR A 134 20.55 3.98 11.85
CA THR A 134 19.34 4.77 12.11
C THR A 134 18.06 3.98 11.82
N CYS A 135 17.94 3.37 10.64
CA CYS A 135 16.72 2.70 10.17
C CYS A 135 16.83 1.17 10.08
N GLY A 136 18.04 0.60 10.17
CA GLY A 136 18.27 -0.84 10.07
C GLY A 136 18.27 -1.42 8.65
N THR A 137 18.04 -0.62 7.61
CA THR A 137 18.07 -1.09 6.22
C THR A 137 19.45 -1.59 5.83
N ARG A 138 19.52 -2.66 5.04
CA ARG A 138 20.79 -3.26 4.64
C ARG A 138 21.37 -2.63 3.36
N TYR A 139 22.70 -2.57 3.28
CA TYR A 139 23.43 -2.04 2.14
C TYR A 139 24.71 -2.85 1.86
N CYS A 140 25.19 -2.82 0.61
CA CYS A 140 26.38 -3.56 0.20
C CYS A 140 27.68 -2.75 0.31
N CYS A 141 27.64 -1.44 0.03
CA CYS A 141 28.83 -0.58 -0.02
C CYS A 141 28.55 0.84 0.47
N VAL A 142 29.62 1.62 0.72
CA VAL A 142 29.53 3.02 1.19
C VAL A 142 28.76 3.90 0.20
N ASN A 143 28.85 3.64 -1.11
CA ASN A 143 28.09 4.39 -2.10
C ASN A 143 26.58 4.18 -1.93
N CYS A 144 26.16 2.93 -1.69
CA CYS A 144 24.77 2.61 -1.36
C CYS A 144 24.35 3.20 0.00
N LEU A 145 25.27 3.36 0.96
CA LEU A 145 24.95 4.04 2.22
C LEU A 145 24.65 5.53 2.00
N LYS A 146 25.39 6.21 1.11
CA LYS A 146 25.13 7.63 0.77
C LYS A 146 23.76 7.77 0.13
N THR A 147 23.51 7.03 -0.95
CA THR A 147 22.22 7.08 -1.65
C THR A 147 21.07 6.66 -0.73
N HIS A 148 21.29 5.70 0.16
CA HIS A 148 20.33 5.33 1.20
C HIS A 148 20.03 6.51 2.12
N LYS A 149 21.05 7.19 2.66
CA LYS A 149 20.86 8.35 3.54
C LYS A 149 20.10 9.49 2.87
N ASP A 150 20.36 9.73 1.59
CA ASP A 150 19.77 10.87 0.86
C ASP A 150 18.31 10.62 0.46
N THR A 151 17.98 9.39 0.04
CA THR A 151 16.68 9.13 -0.62
C THR A 151 15.76 8.17 0.12
N ARG A 152 16.29 7.34 1.03
CA ARG A 152 15.57 6.18 1.58
C ARG A 152 15.59 6.09 3.11
N CYS A 153 16.55 6.70 3.79
CA CYS A 153 16.70 6.61 5.23
C CYS A 153 15.49 7.28 5.90
N MET A 154 14.79 6.53 6.74
CA MET A 154 13.59 6.94 7.48
C MET A 154 12.32 7.21 6.65
N LYS A 155 12.42 7.39 5.32
CA LYS A 155 11.28 7.67 4.44
C LYS A 155 10.33 6.48 4.26
N TRP A 156 10.88 5.27 4.18
CA TRP A 156 10.11 4.03 3.97
C TRP A 156 9.81 3.28 5.26
N THR A 157 10.15 3.87 6.42
CA THR A 157 9.96 3.26 7.75
C THR A 157 8.99 4.05 8.63
N ALA A 158 8.22 4.97 8.05
CA ALA A 158 7.24 5.83 8.74
C ALA A 158 5.82 5.29 8.54
#